data_AF-A0A3L7SGE3-F1
#
_entry.id   AF-A0A3L7SGE3-F1
#
_cell.length_a   1.000
_cell.length_b   1.000
_cell.length_c   1.000
_cell.angle_alpha   90.00
_cell.angle_beta   90.00
_cell.angle_gamma   90.00
#
_symmetry.space_group_name_H-M   'P 1'
#
loop_
_entity.id
_entity.type
_entity.pdbx_description
1 polymer ?
#
loop_
_entity_poly.entity_id
_entity_poly.type
_entity_poly.pdbx_seq_one_letter_code
_entity_poly.pdbx_strand_id
1 'polypeptide(L)'
;MSSQPKAPFWLAVWAVIFGLVGLAAWRAGMLEQFGLGRPNAAGQRPMAAGGGAGGPGGAGTGGGAEGAGGAEGMTEAPDVSVPTTVKEYTFKPAEKLPPVKGVSAYKPLEDDTVRFALNVWAGWAPIIRANNGFKPGKLWQAPGGKPFKVELVLIDDPVQMRDAYAAGEVHIGWATLDMLPLFVDSFAKDSRIMPRVYQQVDFSNGGDGIVVRDTVKTVRDLAGKKLVLAQNSPSQFFALNMLVAGGLQPADVEMVYVSTAFEAAAAFNRDKSIAGCVSWAPDIYNLADAKGNRMLVTTQTANRLIADVWFARADFAKDHPDKIEAIVRGIFDAMGDLKSENARTEVAQLMADGYTIPAADALSMLGDAHSTNWAENYQFFINRNNPANFERIWKQAYMLYRRIGAISNNPVPFDQVMDFSVIQKLGKEPKYAESKDEYATSLPPRTVQQIRAENEEILTNTIVIHFFPNTAELRKKVIRRIDGKDVEEPYDARVELVLDEAGALAKQFGNARIVVEGHADSSMRGAVPAAMVKELSLERAQAVKDALVEKFKFDDNRFAVDGLGWDRPADDDHPDNHALNRRVEIKVYAAEKE
;
A
#
# COMPACT_ATOMS: atom_id res chain seq x y z
N MET A 1 -32.89 27.08 16.61
CA MET A 1 -32.66 27.11 18.07
C MET A 1 -32.16 25.74 18.52
N SER A 2 -31.43 25.65 19.63
CA SER A 2 -30.54 24.53 19.95
C SER A 2 -31.23 23.23 20.37
N SER A 3 -30.72 22.11 19.85
CA SER A 3 -31.02 20.75 20.33
C SER A 3 -30.21 20.44 21.59
N GLN A 4 -30.75 20.75 22.77
CA GLN A 4 -30.08 20.39 24.02
C GLN A 4 -30.15 18.87 24.32
N PRO A 5 -29.14 18.28 24.99
CA PRO A 5 -29.15 16.86 25.35
C PRO A 5 -30.28 16.53 26.32
N LYS A 6 -31.06 15.48 25.99
CA LYS A 6 -32.17 14.99 26.83
C LYS A 6 -31.66 14.32 28.11
N ALA A 7 -32.47 14.29 29.16
CA ALA A 7 -32.11 13.73 30.48
C ALA A 7 -31.37 12.37 30.50
N PRO A 8 -31.68 11.38 29.62
CA PRO A 8 -30.92 10.12 29.59
C PRO A 8 -29.42 10.28 29.27
N PHE A 9 -29.04 11.28 28.48
CA PHE A 9 -27.64 11.59 28.19
C PHE A 9 -26.90 12.01 29.47
N TRP A 10 -27.51 12.91 30.24
CA TRP A 10 -26.92 13.38 31.50
C TRP A 10 -26.83 12.27 32.55
N LEU A 11 -27.80 11.36 32.61
CA LEU A 11 -27.73 10.18 33.48
C LEU A 11 -26.54 9.26 33.12
N ALA A 12 -26.30 9.03 31.83
CA ALA A 12 -25.14 8.26 31.36
C ALA A 12 -23.81 8.96 31.69
N VAL A 13 -23.71 10.28 31.47
CA VAL A 13 -22.54 11.09 31.82
C VAL A 13 -22.25 11.02 33.33
N TRP A 14 -23.26 11.20 34.18
CA TRP A 14 -23.09 11.08 35.63
C TRP A 14 -22.67 9.68 36.08
N ALA A 15 -23.24 8.62 35.49
CA ALA A 15 -22.83 7.24 35.80
C ALA A 15 -21.35 6.99 35.49
N VAL A 16 -20.84 7.50 34.36
CA VAL A 16 -19.40 7.41 34.01
C VAL A 16 -18.54 8.21 34.98
N ILE A 17 -18.94 9.44 35.33
CA ILE A 17 -18.21 10.28 36.29
C ILE A 17 -18.13 9.60 37.66
N PHE A 18 -19.25 9.09 38.20
CA PHE A 18 -19.24 8.40 39.48
C PHE A 18 -18.45 7.08 39.44
N GLY A 19 -18.47 6.35 38.31
CA GLY A 19 -17.63 5.16 38.12
C GLY A 19 -16.14 5.47 38.14
N LEU A 20 -15.71 6.56 37.48
CA LEU A 20 -14.31 7.00 37.45
C LEU A 20 -13.85 7.52 38.82
N VAL A 21 -14.69 8.29 39.52
CA VAL A 21 -14.41 8.76 40.90
C VAL A 21 -14.32 7.57 41.87
N GLY A 22 -15.22 6.59 41.76
CA GLY A 22 -15.17 5.36 42.54
C GLY A 22 -13.90 4.53 42.28
N LEU A 23 -13.49 4.40 41.03
CA LEU A 23 -12.24 3.73 40.65
C LEU A 23 -11.00 4.46 41.18
N ALA A 24 -11.00 5.79 41.14
CA ALA A 24 -9.93 6.61 41.72
C ALA A 24 -9.86 6.46 43.25
N ALA A 25 -11.01 6.52 43.94
CA ALA A 25 -11.10 6.32 45.38
C ALA A 25 -10.66 4.91 45.82
N TRP A 26 -11.03 3.88 45.04
CA TRP A 26 -10.55 2.51 45.23
C TRP A 26 -9.04 2.39 45.00
N ARG A 27 -8.51 3.03 43.95
CA ARG A 27 -7.06 3.04 43.67
C ARG A 27 -6.23 3.75 44.74
N ALA A 28 -6.82 4.74 45.42
CA ALA A 28 -6.23 5.50 46.53
C ALA A 28 -6.50 4.90 47.93
N GLY A 29 -7.11 3.71 48.03
CA GLY A 29 -7.37 3.04 49.31
C GLY A 29 -8.52 3.63 50.16
N MET A 30 -9.19 4.69 49.70
CA MET A 30 -10.22 5.40 50.47
C MET A 30 -11.50 4.58 50.76
N LEU A 31 -11.63 3.41 50.13
CA LEU A 31 -12.74 2.47 50.32
C LEU A 31 -12.41 1.27 51.22
N GLU A 32 -11.19 1.18 51.77
CA GLU A 32 -10.79 0.10 52.69
C GLU A 32 -11.64 0.08 53.97
N GLN A 33 -12.02 1.26 54.49
CA GLN A 33 -12.94 1.42 55.62
C GLN A 33 -14.34 0.82 55.39
N PHE A 34 -14.72 0.54 54.14
CA PHE A 34 -15.98 -0.09 53.76
C PHE A 34 -15.82 -1.56 53.35
N GLY A 35 -14.66 -2.18 53.62
CA GLY A 35 -14.39 -3.59 53.30
C GLY A 35 -14.13 -3.88 51.82
N LEU A 36 -14.00 -2.84 50.98
CA LEU A 36 -13.76 -2.95 49.53
C LEU A 36 -12.26 -2.78 49.18
N GLY A 37 -11.37 -3.20 50.09
CA GLY A 37 -9.92 -3.12 49.95
C GLY A 37 -9.33 -4.09 48.91
N ARG A 38 -8.06 -3.90 48.58
CA ARG A 38 -7.32 -4.82 47.69
C ARG A 38 -6.96 -6.12 48.44
N PRO A 39 -6.95 -7.29 47.76
CA PRO A 39 -6.38 -8.51 48.34
C PRO A 39 -4.87 -8.32 48.53
N ASN A 40 -4.40 -8.32 49.79
CA ASN A 40 -2.98 -8.17 50.10
C ASN A 40 -2.21 -9.48 49.99
N ALA A 41 -1.00 -9.39 49.47
CA ALA A 41 -0.01 -10.46 49.50
C ALA A 41 0.67 -10.57 50.87
N ALA A 42 1.35 -11.70 51.08
CA ALA A 42 2.21 -12.07 52.22
C ALA A 42 1.50 -12.44 53.55
N GLY A 43 1.43 -13.75 53.81
CA GLY A 43 1.38 -14.32 55.15
C GLY A 43 2.66 -15.11 55.41
N GLN A 44 3.35 -14.86 56.53
CA GLN A 44 4.58 -15.57 56.90
C GLN A 44 4.52 -16.02 58.37
N ARG A 45 5.08 -17.21 58.66
CA ARG A 45 5.36 -17.82 59.99
C ARG A 45 4.17 -18.50 60.70
N PRO A 46 4.41 -19.49 61.61
CA PRO A 46 5.68 -19.86 62.25
C PRO A 46 6.15 -21.33 62.07
N MET A 47 7.32 -21.65 62.66
CA MET A 47 7.99 -22.96 62.60
C MET A 47 7.46 -23.99 63.62
N ALA A 48 7.52 -25.28 63.27
CA ALA A 48 7.62 -26.42 64.19
C ALA A 48 8.35 -27.61 63.51
N ALA A 49 8.86 -28.56 64.29
CA ALA A 49 9.86 -29.56 63.87
C ALA A 49 9.30 -30.93 63.43
N GLY A 50 10.15 -31.76 62.78
CA GLY A 50 10.17 -33.22 63.02
C GLY A 50 10.38 -34.17 61.83
N GLY A 51 11.57 -34.81 61.73
CA GLY A 51 11.85 -36.11 61.07
C GLY A 51 11.58 -36.28 59.56
N GLY A 52 12.19 -37.23 58.82
CA GLY A 52 13.27 -38.18 59.12
C GLY A 52 13.30 -39.36 58.12
N ALA A 53 14.49 -39.81 57.68
CA ALA A 53 14.78 -40.95 56.77
C ALA A 53 14.20 -40.87 55.33
N GLY A 54 14.80 -41.49 54.29
CA GLY A 54 16.05 -42.25 54.16
C GLY A 54 16.29 -42.70 52.69
N GLY A 55 17.53 -43.07 52.32
CA GLY A 55 17.86 -43.73 51.02
C GLY A 55 17.61 -45.26 51.07
N PRO A 56 18.30 -46.14 50.29
CA PRO A 56 19.38 -45.99 49.29
C PRO A 56 18.88 -46.33 47.84
N GLY A 57 19.68 -46.59 46.78
CA GLY A 57 21.12 -46.50 46.50
C GLY A 57 21.73 -47.75 45.84
N GLY A 58 22.71 -47.59 44.92
CA GLY A 58 23.38 -48.65 44.13
C GLY A 58 23.43 -48.32 42.62
N ALA A 59 24.52 -48.17 41.85
CA ALA A 59 25.98 -48.40 41.95
C ALA A 59 26.53 -49.58 41.09
N GLY A 60 27.35 -49.24 40.08
CA GLY A 60 28.35 -50.08 39.41
C GLY A 60 27.93 -50.80 38.09
N THR A 61 28.82 -51.10 37.13
CA THR A 61 30.25 -50.71 36.91
C THR A 61 30.76 -51.24 35.56
N GLY A 62 31.61 -50.46 34.86
CA GLY A 62 32.52 -50.92 33.79
C GLY A 62 31.93 -51.08 32.37
N GLY A 63 32.64 -50.78 31.28
CA GLY A 63 33.97 -50.18 31.14
C GLY A 63 34.57 -50.42 29.74
N GLY A 64 35.08 -49.37 29.08
CA GLY A 64 35.72 -49.47 27.77
C GLY A 64 35.89 -48.10 27.09
N ALA A 65 37.10 -47.77 26.65
CA ALA A 65 37.45 -46.54 25.91
C ALA A 65 37.03 -46.67 24.41
N GLU A 66 37.05 -45.66 23.53
CA GLU A 66 37.91 -44.46 23.45
C GLU A 66 37.19 -43.27 22.77
N GLY A 67 37.70 -42.04 22.97
CA GLY A 67 37.74 -41.02 21.90
C GLY A 67 36.70 -39.89 21.90
N ALA A 68 37.18 -38.66 22.15
CA ALA A 68 36.57 -37.36 21.80
C ALA A 68 35.20 -36.98 22.43
N GLY A 69 35.27 -36.18 23.51
CA GLY A 69 34.12 -35.36 23.96
C GLY A 69 33.99 -34.05 23.17
N GLY A 70 32.87 -33.33 23.25
CA GLY A 70 31.65 -33.73 23.96
C GLY A 70 30.44 -32.86 23.60
N ALA A 71 29.29 -33.51 23.51
CA ALA A 71 28.01 -32.93 23.95
C ALA A 71 27.94 -33.08 25.50
N GLU A 72 27.04 -32.45 26.26
CA GLU A 72 25.67 -32.07 25.92
C GLU A 72 25.21 -30.75 26.55
N GLY A 73 24.25 -30.14 25.86
CA GLY A 73 23.47 -28.98 26.29
C GLY A 73 22.27 -28.79 25.35
N MET A 74 21.75 -29.90 24.80
CA MET A 74 20.63 -29.92 23.85
C MET A 74 19.47 -30.70 24.47
N THR A 75 18.26 -30.14 24.44
CA THR A 75 17.10 -30.70 25.14
C THR A 75 16.15 -31.49 24.25
N GLU A 76 16.36 -31.53 22.93
CA GLU A 76 15.54 -32.32 22.00
C GLU A 76 16.32 -32.66 20.72
N ALA A 77 16.06 -33.85 20.16
CA ALA A 77 16.59 -34.27 18.86
C ALA A 77 15.71 -33.71 17.72
N PRO A 78 16.30 -33.34 16.56
CA PRO A 78 15.52 -32.79 15.46
C PRO A 78 14.56 -33.85 14.88
N ASP A 79 13.26 -33.58 14.97
CA ASP A 79 12.25 -34.37 14.29
C ASP A 79 12.33 -34.13 12.77
N VAL A 80 13.00 -35.05 12.08
CA VAL A 80 13.10 -35.08 10.62
C VAL A 80 11.93 -35.80 9.95
N SER A 81 10.87 -36.15 10.69
CA SER A 81 9.68 -36.85 10.18
C SER A 81 8.51 -35.92 9.84
N VAL A 82 8.79 -34.71 9.33
CA VAL A 82 7.76 -33.91 8.63
C VAL A 82 7.43 -34.56 7.28
N PRO A 83 6.21 -35.09 7.07
CA PRO A 83 5.87 -35.85 5.87
C PRO A 83 5.48 -34.94 4.70
N THR A 84 6.36 -34.04 4.28
CA THR A 84 6.14 -33.19 3.09
C THR A 84 7.40 -33.04 2.24
N THR A 85 7.44 -33.71 1.09
CA THR A 85 8.47 -33.51 0.04
C THR A 85 8.24 -32.25 -0.80
N VAL A 86 7.28 -31.40 -0.41
CA VAL A 86 6.89 -30.17 -1.11
C VAL A 86 7.39 -28.97 -0.30
N LYS A 87 8.44 -28.30 -0.80
CA LYS A 87 8.99 -27.08 -0.17
C LYS A 87 8.28 -25.77 -0.58
N GLU A 88 7.31 -25.85 -1.49
CA GLU A 88 6.54 -24.70 -1.96
C GLU A 88 5.04 -24.98 -1.90
N TYR A 89 4.34 -24.31 -0.98
CA TYR A 89 2.89 -24.39 -0.87
C TYR A 89 2.24 -23.36 -1.81
N THR A 90 1.75 -23.81 -2.97
CA THR A 90 0.90 -22.95 -3.81
C THR A 90 -0.46 -22.75 -3.12
N PHE A 91 -0.58 -21.70 -2.31
CA PHE A 91 -1.86 -21.31 -1.72
C PHE A 91 -2.79 -20.82 -2.83
N LYS A 92 -3.64 -21.71 -3.37
CA LYS A 92 -4.71 -21.32 -4.30
C LYS A 92 -5.65 -20.37 -3.54
N PRO A 93 -5.81 -19.10 -3.95
CA PRO A 93 -6.80 -18.23 -3.34
C PRO A 93 -8.18 -18.86 -3.55
N ALA A 94 -8.99 -18.93 -2.50
CA ALA A 94 -10.40 -19.26 -2.66
C ALA A 94 -11.08 -18.05 -3.30
N GLU A 95 -11.63 -18.22 -4.50
CA GLU A 95 -12.46 -17.23 -5.17
C GLU A 95 -13.74 -17.03 -4.34
N LYS A 96 -14.00 -15.81 -3.86
CA LYS A 96 -15.15 -15.49 -2.98
C LYS A 96 -16.06 -14.42 -3.57
N LEU A 97 -16.11 -14.34 -4.89
CA LEU A 97 -16.97 -13.42 -5.62
C LEU A 97 -18.44 -13.65 -5.20
N PRO A 98 -19.17 -12.61 -4.72
CA PRO A 98 -20.56 -12.75 -4.32
C PRO A 98 -21.43 -13.33 -5.45
N PRO A 99 -22.36 -14.25 -5.15
CA PRO A 99 -23.29 -14.76 -6.14
C PRO A 99 -24.23 -13.64 -6.61
N VAL A 100 -24.40 -13.53 -7.93
CA VAL A 100 -25.38 -12.61 -8.54
C VAL A 100 -26.78 -13.07 -8.20
N LYS A 101 -27.55 -12.23 -7.48
CA LYS A 101 -28.94 -12.49 -7.12
C LYS A 101 -29.89 -11.76 -8.07
N GLY A 102 -31.00 -12.41 -8.41
CA GLY A 102 -32.03 -11.86 -9.31
C GLY A 102 -31.69 -12.02 -10.78
N VAL A 103 -32.48 -11.35 -11.62
CA VAL A 103 -32.29 -11.30 -13.08
C VAL A 103 -31.37 -10.12 -13.42
N SER A 104 -30.49 -10.36 -14.39
CA SER A 104 -29.56 -9.38 -14.96
C SER A 104 -30.30 -8.14 -15.47
N ALA A 105 -29.68 -6.97 -15.30
CA ALA A 105 -30.32 -5.67 -15.54
C ALA A 105 -29.37 -4.66 -16.20
N TYR A 106 -28.44 -5.15 -17.03
CA TYR A 106 -27.75 -4.33 -18.02
C TYR A 106 -28.64 -4.13 -19.26
N LYS A 107 -28.41 -3.08 -20.05
CA LYS A 107 -29.10 -2.94 -21.34
C LYS A 107 -28.71 -4.09 -22.27
N PRO A 108 -29.65 -4.73 -22.99
CA PRO A 108 -29.32 -5.81 -23.92
C PRO A 108 -28.23 -5.42 -24.92
N LEU A 109 -27.41 -6.40 -25.30
CA LEU A 109 -26.37 -6.21 -26.32
C LEU A 109 -27.00 -5.97 -27.70
N GLU A 110 -26.99 -4.72 -28.15
CA GLU A 110 -27.36 -4.35 -29.52
C GLU A 110 -26.29 -4.87 -30.50
N ASP A 111 -26.67 -5.66 -31.49
CA ASP A 111 -25.76 -6.36 -32.42
C ASP A 111 -24.60 -7.14 -31.75
N ASP A 112 -24.84 -7.76 -30.58
CA ASP A 112 -23.81 -8.41 -29.75
C ASP A 112 -22.66 -7.44 -29.34
N THR A 113 -22.92 -6.14 -29.25
CA THR A 113 -21.92 -5.09 -28.95
C THR A 113 -21.74 -4.84 -27.46
N VAL A 114 -20.57 -5.19 -26.94
CA VAL A 114 -20.15 -4.86 -25.57
C VAL A 114 -19.74 -3.39 -25.50
N ARG A 115 -20.54 -2.60 -24.80
CA ARG A 115 -20.21 -1.21 -24.42
C ARG A 115 -19.21 -1.22 -23.25
N PHE A 116 -18.00 -0.73 -23.48
CA PHE A 116 -16.88 -0.63 -22.53
C PHE A 116 -16.59 0.87 -22.31
N ALA A 117 -16.73 1.37 -21.08
CA ALA A 117 -16.38 2.76 -20.76
C ALA A 117 -14.89 2.93 -20.48
N LEU A 118 -14.32 4.07 -20.90
CA LEU A 118 -12.96 4.50 -20.58
C LEU A 118 -12.87 6.03 -20.45
N ASN A 119 -11.80 6.54 -19.83
CA ASN A 119 -11.46 7.98 -19.75
C ASN A 119 -10.33 8.36 -20.73
N VAL A 120 -9.98 9.65 -20.80
CA VAL A 120 -8.82 10.11 -21.58
C VAL A 120 -7.53 9.72 -20.84
N TRP A 121 -6.97 8.56 -21.18
CA TRP A 121 -5.72 8.06 -20.60
C TRP A 121 -4.90 7.21 -21.59
N ALA A 122 -3.58 7.21 -21.41
CA ALA A 122 -2.63 6.44 -22.20
C ALA A 122 -2.79 4.92 -22.03
N GLY A 123 -3.13 4.49 -20.81
CA GLY A 123 -3.33 3.10 -20.42
C GLY A 123 -4.35 2.31 -21.24
N TRP A 124 -5.28 3.01 -21.93
CA TRP A 124 -6.25 2.39 -22.82
C TRP A 124 -5.74 2.11 -24.23
N ALA A 125 -4.50 2.50 -24.57
CA ALA A 125 -3.89 2.19 -25.86
C ALA A 125 -4.01 0.70 -26.25
N PRO A 126 -3.79 -0.30 -25.36
CA PRO A 126 -3.99 -1.70 -25.70
C PRO A 126 -5.43 -2.04 -26.10
N ILE A 127 -6.46 -1.55 -25.42
CA ILE A 127 -7.86 -1.85 -25.81
C ILE A 127 -8.27 -1.08 -27.08
N ILE A 128 -7.80 0.15 -27.27
CA ILE A 128 -8.02 0.95 -28.49
C ILE A 128 -7.34 0.27 -29.69
N ARG A 129 -6.10 -0.24 -29.54
CA ARG A 129 -5.40 -1.05 -30.53
C ARG A 129 -6.13 -2.37 -30.79
N ALA A 130 -6.49 -3.08 -29.73
CA ALA A 130 -7.21 -4.36 -29.82
C ALA A 130 -8.57 -4.22 -30.51
N ASN A 131 -9.27 -3.08 -30.39
CA ASN A 131 -10.54 -2.83 -31.04
C ASN A 131 -10.43 -2.14 -32.42
N ASN A 132 -9.23 -1.67 -32.81
CA ASN A 132 -9.01 -0.80 -33.97
C ASN A 132 -9.85 0.49 -33.91
N GLY A 133 -9.75 1.20 -32.78
CA GLY A 133 -10.46 2.45 -32.50
C GLY A 133 -11.68 2.26 -31.60
N PHE A 134 -12.51 3.30 -31.52
CA PHE A 134 -13.59 3.39 -30.53
C PHE A 134 -14.90 2.76 -30.99
N LYS A 135 -15.13 2.69 -32.31
CA LYS A 135 -16.39 2.22 -32.89
C LYS A 135 -16.45 0.68 -32.95
N PRO A 136 -17.66 0.08 -32.91
CA PRO A 136 -17.86 -1.37 -32.98
C PRO A 136 -17.68 -1.94 -34.40
N GLY A 137 -16.58 -1.59 -35.06
CA GLY A 137 -16.24 -2.02 -36.42
C GLY A 137 -15.45 -3.33 -36.47
N LYS A 138 -14.68 -3.67 -35.42
CA LYS A 138 -13.93 -4.93 -35.37
C LYS A 138 -14.81 -6.06 -34.84
N LEU A 139 -14.79 -7.20 -35.53
CA LEU A 139 -15.32 -8.45 -35.01
C LEU A 139 -14.30 -9.12 -34.10
N TRP A 140 -14.68 -9.27 -32.83
CA TRP A 140 -13.97 -10.05 -31.83
C TRP A 140 -14.45 -11.50 -31.85
N GLN A 141 -13.61 -12.44 -31.42
CA GLN A 141 -13.94 -13.86 -31.35
C GLN A 141 -13.91 -14.34 -29.90
N ALA A 142 -15.06 -14.77 -29.38
CA ALA A 142 -15.15 -15.36 -28.06
C ALA A 142 -14.59 -16.81 -28.07
N PRO A 143 -14.00 -17.32 -26.96
CA PRO A 143 -13.68 -18.73 -26.82
C PRO A 143 -14.92 -19.60 -27.09
N GLY A 144 -14.83 -20.48 -28.09
CA GLY A 144 -15.99 -21.21 -28.63
C GLY A 144 -16.53 -20.68 -29.97
N GLY A 145 -15.95 -19.62 -30.53
CA GLY A 145 -16.15 -19.20 -31.92
C GLY A 145 -17.38 -18.34 -32.19
N LYS A 146 -17.99 -17.75 -31.15
CA LYS A 146 -19.07 -16.76 -31.33
C LYS A 146 -18.45 -15.38 -31.58
N PRO A 147 -18.78 -14.71 -32.69
CA PRO A 147 -18.33 -13.35 -32.93
C PRO A 147 -19.10 -12.36 -32.05
N PHE A 148 -18.45 -11.25 -31.66
CA PHE A 148 -19.09 -10.12 -30.99
C PHE A 148 -18.37 -8.82 -31.36
N LYS A 149 -18.90 -7.67 -30.91
CA LYS A 149 -18.29 -6.34 -31.14
C LYS A 149 -17.97 -5.66 -29.81
N VAL A 150 -17.06 -4.69 -29.82
CA VAL A 150 -16.81 -3.80 -28.67
C VAL A 150 -16.96 -2.34 -29.12
N GLU A 151 -17.75 -1.55 -28.39
CA GLU A 151 -17.74 -0.09 -28.51
C GLU A 151 -17.05 0.49 -27.28
N LEU A 152 -16.05 1.34 -27.52
CA LEU A 152 -15.38 2.11 -26.48
C LEU A 152 -16.11 3.44 -26.31
N VAL A 153 -16.63 3.67 -25.11
CA VAL A 153 -17.48 4.81 -24.76
C VAL A 153 -16.68 5.74 -23.87
N LEU A 154 -16.34 6.93 -24.36
CA LEU A 154 -15.60 7.92 -23.58
C LEU A 154 -16.51 8.51 -22.50
N ILE A 155 -16.22 8.21 -21.23
CA ILE A 155 -16.88 8.78 -20.05
C ILE A 155 -15.78 9.11 -19.04
N ASP A 156 -15.25 10.33 -19.16
CA ASP A 156 -14.05 10.81 -18.45
C ASP A 156 -14.31 11.09 -16.96
N ASP A 157 -15.51 11.56 -16.63
CA ASP A 157 -15.92 11.82 -15.25
C ASP A 157 -16.22 10.50 -14.51
N PRO A 158 -15.55 10.21 -13.38
CA PRO A 158 -15.70 8.94 -12.66
C PRO A 158 -17.09 8.75 -12.03
N VAL A 159 -17.78 9.83 -11.68
CA VAL A 159 -19.14 9.79 -11.11
C VAL A 159 -20.15 9.48 -12.21
N GLN A 160 -20.03 10.11 -13.37
CA GLN A 160 -20.87 9.85 -14.54
C GLN A 160 -20.66 8.42 -15.07
N MET A 161 -19.41 7.93 -15.11
CA MET A 161 -19.13 6.55 -15.49
C MET A 161 -19.73 5.56 -14.50
N ARG A 162 -19.55 5.78 -13.18
CA ARG A 162 -20.16 4.97 -12.12
C ARG A 162 -21.67 4.88 -12.31
N ASP A 163 -22.33 5.99 -12.60
CA ASP A 163 -23.78 6.06 -12.73
C ASP A 163 -24.28 5.39 -14.02
N ALA A 164 -23.58 5.58 -15.15
CA ALA A 164 -23.84 4.86 -16.41
C ALA A 164 -23.67 3.33 -16.25
N TYR A 165 -22.61 2.89 -15.55
CA TYR A 165 -22.36 1.49 -15.24
C TYR A 165 -23.44 0.89 -14.33
N ALA A 166 -23.86 1.62 -13.27
CA ALA A 166 -24.92 1.19 -12.37
C ALA A 166 -26.27 1.07 -13.09
N ALA A 167 -26.60 2.05 -13.93
CA ALA A 167 -27.80 2.04 -14.78
C ALA A 167 -27.77 0.96 -15.89
N GLY A 168 -26.61 0.38 -16.17
CA GLY A 168 -26.45 -0.66 -17.21
C GLY A 168 -26.32 -0.10 -18.62
N GLU A 169 -26.01 1.19 -18.77
CA GLU A 169 -25.69 1.87 -20.03
C GLU A 169 -24.35 1.41 -20.62
N VAL A 170 -23.46 0.90 -19.76
CA VAL A 170 -22.20 0.25 -20.10
C VAL A 170 -22.06 -1.04 -19.29
N HIS A 171 -21.40 -2.04 -19.89
CA HIS A 171 -21.22 -3.37 -19.30
C HIS A 171 -19.93 -3.48 -18.49
N ILE A 172 -18.92 -2.72 -18.94
CA ILE A 172 -17.59 -2.61 -18.36
C ILE A 172 -17.34 -1.15 -18.04
N GLY A 173 -16.88 -0.88 -16.82
CA GLY A 173 -16.40 0.41 -16.35
C GLY A 173 -14.88 0.39 -16.15
N TRP A 174 -14.31 1.57 -15.92
CA TRP A 174 -12.89 1.80 -15.67
C TRP A 174 -12.67 2.40 -14.28
N ALA A 175 -11.53 2.13 -13.66
CA ALA A 175 -11.07 2.87 -12.49
C ALA A 175 -9.57 2.63 -12.28
N THR A 176 -8.90 3.55 -11.58
CA THR A 176 -7.74 3.14 -10.80
C THR A 176 -8.21 2.27 -9.64
N LEU A 177 -7.45 1.24 -9.27
CA LEU A 177 -7.87 0.29 -8.23
C LEU A 177 -8.14 0.99 -6.89
N ASP A 178 -7.43 2.07 -6.61
CA ASP A 178 -7.62 2.88 -5.41
C ASP A 178 -8.97 3.62 -5.39
N MET A 179 -9.50 4.02 -6.54
CA MET A 179 -10.76 4.77 -6.64
C MET A 179 -11.96 3.83 -6.50
N LEU A 180 -11.84 2.58 -6.94
CA LEU A 180 -12.93 1.60 -6.98
C LEU A 180 -13.68 1.36 -5.65
N PRO A 181 -13.05 1.38 -4.45
CA PRO A 181 -13.73 1.41 -3.15
C PRO A 181 -14.82 2.48 -3.00
N LEU A 182 -14.66 3.67 -3.59
CA LEU A 182 -15.66 4.75 -3.56
C LEU A 182 -16.93 4.38 -4.33
N PHE A 183 -16.78 3.62 -5.43
CA PHE A 183 -17.91 3.12 -6.21
C PHE A 183 -18.59 1.94 -5.50
N VAL A 184 -17.80 1.03 -4.93
CA VAL A 184 -18.32 -0.16 -4.24
C VAL A 184 -19.13 0.19 -3.00
N ASP A 185 -18.81 1.28 -2.29
CA ASP A 185 -19.63 1.83 -1.19
C ASP A 185 -21.08 2.14 -1.64
N SER A 186 -21.24 2.59 -2.90
CA SER A 186 -22.55 2.83 -3.53
C SER A 186 -23.20 1.54 -4.06
N PHE A 187 -22.41 0.58 -4.53
CA PHE A 187 -22.88 -0.63 -5.23
C PHE A 187 -23.26 -1.79 -4.31
N ALA A 188 -22.72 -1.87 -3.09
CA ALA A 188 -22.80 -3.06 -2.21
C ALA A 188 -24.22 -3.56 -1.85
N LYS A 189 -25.28 -2.80 -2.18
CA LYS A 189 -26.69 -3.17 -1.98
C LYS A 189 -27.27 -4.01 -3.13
N ASP A 190 -26.66 -3.99 -4.32
CA ASP A 190 -27.12 -4.78 -5.48
C ASP A 190 -25.98 -5.67 -6.02
N SER A 191 -26.11 -6.97 -5.81
CA SER A 191 -25.14 -7.98 -6.24
C SER A 191 -24.89 -8.05 -7.75
N ARG A 192 -25.77 -7.47 -8.58
CA ARG A 192 -25.67 -7.49 -10.05
C ARG A 192 -24.62 -6.51 -10.55
N ILE A 193 -24.50 -5.35 -9.88
CA ILE A 193 -23.58 -4.27 -10.23
C ILE A 193 -22.29 -4.31 -9.40
N MET A 194 -22.06 -5.39 -8.64
CA MET A 194 -20.77 -5.59 -7.97
C MET A 194 -19.65 -5.70 -9.02
N PRO A 195 -18.56 -4.91 -8.90
CA PRO A 195 -17.45 -4.99 -9.83
C PRO A 195 -16.80 -6.36 -9.89
N ARG A 196 -16.39 -6.75 -11.10
CA ARG A 196 -15.53 -7.91 -11.36
C ARG A 196 -14.30 -7.43 -12.10
N VAL A 197 -13.19 -7.29 -11.39
CA VAL A 197 -11.92 -6.79 -11.92
C VAL A 197 -11.11 -7.98 -12.44
N TYR A 198 -10.84 -8.00 -13.75
CA TYR A 198 -10.21 -9.14 -14.43
C TYR A 198 -8.73 -8.94 -14.79
N GLN A 199 -8.29 -7.68 -14.89
CA GLN A 199 -7.01 -7.33 -15.47
C GLN A 199 -6.59 -5.92 -15.02
N GLN A 200 -5.30 -5.78 -14.76
CA GLN A 200 -4.60 -4.49 -14.70
C GLN A 200 -4.17 -4.15 -16.12
N VAL A 201 -4.49 -2.93 -16.57
CA VAL A 201 -4.07 -2.43 -17.89
C VAL A 201 -2.71 -1.74 -17.81
N ASP A 202 -2.46 -0.94 -16.78
CA ASP A 202 -1.15 -0.30 -16.58
C ASP A 202 -0.87 0.06 -15.11
N PHE A 203 0.38 0.46 -14.86
CA PHE A 203 0.71 1.41 -13.80
C PHE A 203 1.00 2.76 -14.44
N SER A 204 0.48 3.85 -13.85
CA SER A 204 0.92 5.20 -14.20
C SER A 204 2.44 5.34 -13.97
N ASN A 205 3.12 5.97 -14.93
CA ASN A 205 4.57 5.94 -15.10
C ASN A 205 5.16 7.34 -15.39
N GLY A 206 4.72 8.34 -14.62
CA GLY A 206 5.11 9.75 -14.79
C GLY A 206 3.91 10.65 -15.04
N GLY A 207 2.85 10.11 -15.63
CA GLY A 207 1.67 10.86 -16.04
C GLY A 207 0.89 11.50 -14.89
N ASP A 208 0.91 10.96 -13.68
CA ASP A 208 0.33 11.61 -12.49
C ASP A 208 1.41 12.30 -11.67
N GLY A 209 1.12 13.51 -11.15
CA GLY A 209 2.06 14.21 -10.30
C GLY A 209 1.43 15.26 -9.37
N ILE A 210 2.23 15.65 -8.36
CA ILE A 210 1.99 16.84 -7.55
C ILE A 210 2.95 17.93 -8.02
N VAL A 211 2.42 18.98 -8.64
CA VAL A 211 3.16 20.21 -8.94
C VAL A 211 2.91 21.21 -7.82
N VAL A 212 3.97 21.91 -7.39
CA VAL A 212 3.94 22.87 -6.29
C VAL A 212 4.60 24.17 -6.67
N ARG A 213 4.37 25.23 -5.87
CA ARG A 213 5.21 26.45 -5.94
C ARG A 213 6.63 26.12 -5.51
N ASP A 214 7.61 26.79 -6.09
CA ASP A 214 9.05 26.61 -5.82
C ASP A 214 9.45 26.69 -4.33
N THR A 215 8.69 27.42 -3.51
CA THR A 215 8.82 27.50 -2.05
C THR A 215 8.53 26.20 -1.28
N VAL A 216 7.82 25.24 -1.88
CA VAL A 216 7.54 23.91 -1.30
C VAL A 216 8.64 22.94 -1.73
N LYS A 217 9.40 22.41 -0.77
CA LYS A 217 10.58 21.56 -1.06
C LYS A 217 10.29 20.08 -0.88
N THR A 218 9.56 19.73 0.17
CA THR A 218 9.15 18.37 0.54
C THR A 218 7.64 18.28 0.67
N VAL A 219 7.09 17.07 0.74
CA VAL A 219 5.65 16.89 1.06
C VAL A 219 5.27 17.56 2.40
N ARG A 220 6.16 17.54 3.39
CA ARG A 220 5.91 18.12 4.72
C ARG A 220 5.66 19.63 4.68
N ASP A 221 6.22 20.34 3.69
CA ASP A 221 6.01 21.78 3.52
C ASP A 221 4.59 22.12 3.03
N LEU A 222 3.74 21.14 2.68
CA LEU A 222 2.33 21.37 2.37
C LEU A 222 1.47 21.63 3.63
N ALA A 223 2.00 21.41 4.83
CA ALA A 223 1.30 21.66 6.08
C ALA A 223 0.78 23.11 6.18
N GLY A 224 -0.52 23.26 6.46
CA GLY A 224 -1.23 24.54 6.53
C GLY A 224 -1.44 25.23 5.17
N LYS A 225 -1.15 24.58 4.04
CA LYS A 225 -1.27 25.17 2.70
C LYS A 225 -2.41 24.55 1.88
N LYS A 226 -2.77 25.22 0.78
CA LYS A 226 -3.78 24.78 -0.19
C LYS A 226 -3.22 23.80 -1.22
N LEU A 227 -3.90 22.67 -1.38
CA LEU A 227 -3.64 21.65 -2.41
C LEU A 227 -4.91 21.42 -3.22
N VAL A 228 -4.91 21.79 -4.52
CA VAL A 228 -6.07 21.59 -5.41
C VAL A 228 -6.00 20.26 -6.14
N LEU A 229 -7.11 19.53 -6.22
CA LEU A 229 -7.19 18.22 -6.85
C LEU A 229 -8.63 17.83 -7.23
N ALA A 230 -8.76 16.92 -8.19
CA ALA A 230 -10.04 16.32 -8.55
C ALA A 230 -10.56 15.39 -7.43
N GLN A 231 -11.77 15.62 -6.94
CA GLN A 231 -12.35 14.80 -5.86
C GLN A 231 -12.74 13.40 -6.36
N ASN A 232 -12.67 12.39 -5.48
CA ASN A 232 -13.07 11.01 -5.75
C ASN A 232 -12.35 10.39 -6.98
N SER A 233 -11.08 10.73 -7.14
CA SER A 233 -10.24 10.41 -8.31
C SER A 233 -8.85 9.89 -7.85
N PRO A 234 -8.03 9.32 -8.75
CA PRO A 234 -6.64 8.99 -8.44
C PRO A 234 -5.83 10.18 -7.93
N SER A 235 -6.14 11.41 -8.36
CA SER A 235 -5.48 12.61 -7.82
C SER A 235 -5.70 12.76 -6.30
N GLN A 236 -6.87 12.37 -5.78
CA GLN A 236 -7.14 12.40 -4.35
C GLN A 236 -6.40 11.29 -3.61
N PHE A 237 -6.37 10.07 -4.13
CA PHE A 237 -5.61 8.97 -3.51
C PHE A 237 -4.10 9.25 -3.54
N PHE A 238 -3.57 9.74 -4.66
CA PHE A 238 -2.17 10.13 -4.80
C PHE A 238 -1.79 11.19 -3.75
N ALA A 239 -2.59 12.26 -3.62
CA ALA A 239 -2.42 13.25 -2.56
C ALA A 239 -2.42 12.62 -1.15
N LEU A 240 -3.44 11.83 -0.82
CA LEU A 240 -3.59 11.20 0.50
C LEU A 240 -2.42 10.25 0.83
N ASN A 241 -1.96 9.47 -0.15
CA ASN A 241 -0.82 8.57 0.00
C ASN A 241 0.46 9.37 0.24
N MET A 242 0.75 10.36 -0.62
CA MET A 242 1.93 11.21 -0.48
C MET A 242 1.95 11.92 0.89
N LEU A 243 0.84 12.51 1.32
CA LEU A 243 0.74 13.19 2.62
C LEU A 243 1.07 12.25 3.78
N VAL A 244 0.42 11.08 3.85
CA VAL A 244 0.68 10.09 4.92
C VAL A 244 2.12 9.60 4.89
N ALA A 245 2.67 9.37 3.71
CA ALA A 245 4.05 8.91 3.55
C ALA A 245 5.09 10.00 3.86
N GLY A 246 4.74 11.29 3.67
CA GLY A 246 5.50 12.45 4.13
C GLY A 246 5.27 12.84 5.60
N GLY A 247 4.59 11.99 6.38
CA GLY A 247 4.34 12.18 7.81
C GLY A 247 3.23 13.18 8.16
N LEU A 248 2.44 13.63 7.19
CA LEU A 248 1.29 14.51 7.40
C LEU A 248 -0.02 13.71 7.52
N GLN A 249 -0.96 14.22 8.31
CA GLN A 249 -2.36 13.81 8.22
C GLN A 249 -3.05 14.56 7.07
N PRO A 250 -4.08 13.97 6.43
CA PRO A 250 -4.89 14.68 5.44
C PRO A 250 -5.50 16.00 5.94
N ALA A 251 -5.76 16.10 7.26
CA ALA A 251 -6.29 17.30 7.91
C ALA A 251 -5.25 18.42 8.11
N ASP A 252 -3.95 18.15 7.93
CA ASP A 252 -2.89 19.14 8.02
C ASP A 252 -2.79 20.01 6.76
N VAL A 253 -3.57 19.73 5.71
CA VAL A 253 -3.53 20.41 4.39
C VAL A 253 -4.93 20.84 3.97
N GLU A 254 -5.07 22.07 3.46
CA GLU A 254 -6.34 22.60 2.95
C GLU A 254 -6.61 22.04 1.55
N MET A 255 -7.34 20.92 1.47
CA MET A 255 -7.74 20.32 0.19
C MET A 255 -8.82 21.17 -0.50
N VAL A 256 -8.53 21.60 -1.73
CA VAL A 256 -9.45 22.34 -2.60
C VAL A 256 -9.95 21.37 -3.68
N TYR A 257 -11.26 21.11 -3.69
CA TYR A 257 -11.86 20.11 -4.58
C TYR A 257 -12.42 20.73 -5.86
N VAL A 258 -12.21 20.04 -6.97
CA VAL A 258 -12.79 20.30 -8.30
C VAL A 258 -13.24 18.98 -8.93
N SER A 259 -13.86 19.02 -10.12
CA SER A 259 -14.48 17.85 -10.77
C SER A 259 -13.46 17.00 -11.52
N THR A 260 -12.50 17.63 -12.22
CA THR A 260 -11.50 16.96 -13.07
C THR A 260 -10.08 17.46 -12.82
N ALA A 261 -9.06 16.70 -13.23
CA ALA A 261 -7.67 17.13 -13.11
C ALA A 261 -7.37 18.39 -13.95
N PHE A 262 -7.99 18.49 -15.13
CA PHE A 262 -7.93 19.67 -16.00
C PHE A 262 -8.48 20.93 -15.28
N GLU A 263 -9.57 20.81 -14.51
CA GLU A 263 -10.05 21.90 -13.66
C GLU A 263 -9.05 22.25 -12.54
N ALA A 264 -8.35 21.27 -11.97
CA ALA A 264 -7.35 21.49 -10.92
C ALA A 264 -6.14 22.24 -11.47
N ALA A 265 -5.65 21.81 -12.64
CA ALA A 265 -4.59 22.45 -13.39
C ALA A 265 -4.92 23.91 -13.72
N ALA A 266 -6.12 24.16 -14.25
CA ALA A 266 -6.61 25.51 -14.53
C ALA A 266 -6.73 26.37 -13.27
N ALA A 267 -7.24 25.81 -12.17
CA ALA A 267 -7.36 26.50 -10.88
C ALA A 267 -5.98 26.90 -10.31
N PHE A 268 -5.02 25.97 -10.29
CA PHE A 268 -3.65 26.23 -9.83
C PHE A 268 -2.89 27.21 -10.72
N ASN A 269 -3.12 27.21 -12.04
CA ASN A 269 -2.51 28.22 -12.89
C ASN A 269 -3.09 29.62 -12.60
N ARG A 270 -4.41 29.73 -12.40
CA ARG A 270 -5.10 31.00 -12.15
C ARG A 270 -4.83 31.58 -10.76
N ASP A 271 -4.93 30.77 -9.70
CA ASP A 271 -4.81 31.22 -8.30
C ASP A 271 -3.42 30.93 -7.73
N LYS A 272 -2.61 31.99 -7.59
CA LYS A 272 -1.25 31.90 -7.04
C LYS A 272 -1.21 31.68 -5.52
N SER A 273 -2.33 31.76 -4.80
CA SER A 273 -2.42 31.40 -3.38
C SER A 273 -2.47 29.88 -3.15
N ILE A 274 -2.80 29.10 -4.19
CA ILE A 274 -2.74 27.65 -4.14
C ILE A 274 -1.26 27.22 -4.18
N ALA A 275 -0.85 26.40 -3.21
CA ALA A 275 0.55 25.99 -3.03
C ALA A 275 0.92 24.74 -3.83
N GLY A 276 -0.05 23.86 -4.09
CA GLY A 276 0.13 22.69 -4.94
C GLY A 276 -1.13 22.28 -5.71
N CYS A 277 -0.92 21.46 -6.74
CA CYS A 277 -1.93 20.86 -7.59
C CYS A 277 -1.62 19.38 -7.77
N VAL A 278 -2.63 18.53 -7.72
CA VAL A 278 -2.52 17.16 -8.24
C VAL A 278 -3.31 17.06 -9.54
N SER A 279 -2.64 16.64 -10.60
CA SER A 279 -3.19 16.50 -11.96
C SER A 279 -2.39 15.43 -12.70
N TRP A 280 -2.90 15.02 -13.87
CA TRP A 280 -2.19 14.14 -14.78
C TRP A 280 -1.81 14.81 -16.11
N ALA A 281 -1.16 14.04 -16.99
CA ALA A 281 -0.69 14.45 -18.31
C ALA A 281 -1.84 14.78 -19.29
N PRO A 282 -1.62 15.70 -20.26
CA PRO A 282 -0.38 16.44 -20.51
C PRO A 282 -0.16 17.66 -19.60
N ASP A 283 -1.21 18.15 -18.92
CA ASP A 283 -1.18 19.43 -18.21
C ASP A 283 -0.14 19.49 -17.08
N ILE A 284 0.10 18.37 -16.39
CA ILE A 284 1.03 18.34 -15.24
C ILE A 284 2.46 18.76 -15.64
N TYR A 285 2.91 18.45 -16.86
CA TYR A 285 4.23 18.82 -17.37
C TYR A 285 4.32 20.34 -17.64
N ASN A 286 3.33 20.88 -18.34
CA ASN A 286 3.20 22.32 -18.61
C ASN A 286 3.13 23.15 -17.32
N LEU A 287 2.51 22.62 -16.26
CA LEU A 287 2.49 23.26 -14.95
C LEU A 287 3.83 23.20 -14.22
N ALA A 288 4.59 22.11 -14.36
CA ALA A 288 5.89 21.95 -13.71
C ALA A 288 6.94 22.90 -14.29
N ASP A 289 6.94 23.09 -15.61
CA ASP A 289 7.88 23.95 -16.34
C ASP A 289 7.56 25.46 -16.20
N ALA A 290 6.35 25.79 -15.76
CA ALA A 290 5.94 27.18 -15.57
C ALA A 290 6.75 27.85 -14.43
N LYS A 291 7.37 29.01 -14.74
CA LYS A 291 8.24 29.75 -13.83
C LYS A 291 7.61 29.98 -12.45
N GLY A 292 8.33 29.56 -11.39
CA GLY A 292 7.88 29.65 -9.99
C GLY A 292 7.12 28.41 -9.50
N ASN A 293 6.93 27.41 -10.36
CA ASN A 293 6.49 26.08 -9.96
C ASN A 293 7.67 25.08 -10.00
N ARG A 294 7.44 23.87 -9.51
CA ARG A 294 8.25 22.68 -9.74
C ARG A 294 7.40 21.42 -9.59
N MET A 295 7.84 20.33 -10.17
CA MET A 295 7.37 19.01 -9.79
C MET A 295 7.86 18.67 -8.37
N LEU A 296 6.96 18.19 -7.51
CA LEU A 296 7.31 17.64 -6.19
C LEU A 296 7.50 16.12 -6.25
N VAL A 297 6.56 15.42 -6.89
CA VAL A 297 6.57 13.96 -7.04
C VAL A 297 5.69 13.54 -8.21
N THR A 298 6.12 12.52 -8.96
CA THR A 298 5.33 11.86 -10.01
C THR A 298 5.26 10.36 -9.80
N THR A 299 4.35 9.71 -10.52
CA THR A 299 4.35 8.25 -10.69
C THR A 299 5.57 7.71 -11.46
N GLN A 300 6.48 8.53 -11.99
CA GLN A 300 7.77 8.00 -12.47
C GLN A 300 8.65 7.57 -11.28
N THR A 301 8.50 8.25 -10.13
CA THR A 301 9.15 7.88 -8.87
C THR A 301 8.26 6.94 -8.05
N ALA A 302 6.96 7.27 -7.91
CA ALA A 302 5.93 6.47 -7.23
C ALA A 302 5.29 5.43 -8.18
N ASN A 303 6.13 4.67 -8.88
CA ASN A 303 5.76 3.90 -10.08
C ASN A 303 4.96 2.62 -9.85
N ARG A 304 4.61 2.28 -8.62
CA ARG A 304 3.65 1.19 -8.34
C ARG A 304 2.51 1.60 -7.43
N LEU A 305 2.10 2.87 -7.53
CA LEU A 305 1.06 3.46 -6.69
C LEU A 305 -0.32 3.51 -7.37
N ILE A 306 -0.40 4.05 -8.58
CA ILE A 306 -1.63 4.16 -9.36
C ILE A 306 -1.67 2.99 -10.35
N ALA A 307 -2.68 2.14 -10.20
CA ALA A 307 -2.86 0.92 -10.97
C ALA A 307 -4.22 0.93 -11.65
N ASP A 308 -4.24 1.03 -12.97
CA ASP A 308 -5.46 1.14 -13.76
C ASP A 308 -6.05 -0.24 -14.05
N VAL A 309 -7.36 -0.36 -13.86
CA VAL A 309 -8.11 -1.59 -14.01
C VAL A 309 -9.43 -1.34 -14.73
N TRP A 310 -9.93 -2.36 -15.42
CA TRP A 310 -11.31 -2.39 -15.89
C TRP A 310 -12.11 -3.42 -15.12
N PHE A 311 -13.42 -3.19 -14.99
CA PHE A 311 -14.31 -4.07 -14.27
C PHE A 311 -15.65 -4.25 -14.97
N ALA A 312 -16.09 -5.49 -15.10
CA ALA A 312 -17.43 -5.81 -15.59
C ALA A 312 -18.48 -5.69 -14.47
N ARG A 313 -19.75 -5.52 -14.85
CA ARG A 313 -20.87 -5.84 -13.96
C ARG A 313 -20.89 -7.33 -13.67
N ALA A 314 -21.13 -7.73 -12.42
CA ALA A 314 -21.19 -9.15 -12.06
C ALA A 314 -22.30 -9.90 -12.82
N ASP A 315 -23.44 -9.26 -13.11
CA ASP A 315 -24.50 -9.86 -13.93
C ASP A 315 -24.04 -10.11 -15.38
N PHE A 316 -23.44 -9.11 -16.03
CA PHE A 316 -22.83 -9.25 -17.36
C PHE A 316 -21.72 -10.31 -17.41
N ALA A 317 -20.79 -10.30 -16.44
CA ALA A 317 -19.67 -11.23 -16.41
C ALA A 317 -20.10 -12.69 -16.22
N LYS A 318 -21.15 -12.92 -15.42
CA LYS A 318 -21.79 -14.23 -15.25
C LYS A 318 -22.44 -14.72 -16.55
N ASP A 319 -23.10 -13.84 -17.28
CA ASP A 319 -23.87 -14.20 -18.48
C ASP A 319 -22.99 -14.29 -19.75
N HIS A 320 -21.83 -13.60 -19.77
CA HIS A 320 -20.88 -13.53 -20.89
C HIS A 320 -19.39 -13.73 -20.51
N PRO A 321 -19.02 -14.80 -19.78
CA PRO A 321 -17.62 -15.04 -19.37
C PRO A 321 -16.69 -15.30 -20.57
N ASP A 322 -17.24 -15.73 -21.70
CA ASP A 322 -16.56 -15.91 -22.97
C ASP A 322 -16.10 -14.57 -23.57
N LYS A 323 -16.98 -13.55 -23.55
CA LYS A 323 -16.65 -12.19 -24.00
C LYS A 323 -15.60 -11.53 -23.07
N ILE A 324 -15.70 -11.77 -21.75
CA ILE A 324 -14.72 -11.32 -20.76
C ILE A 324 -13.32 -11.88 -21.06
N GLU A 325 -13.19 -13.20 -21.24
CA GLU A 325 -11.90 -13.82 -21.55
C GLU A 325 -11.32 -13.32 -22.89
N ALA A 326 -12.16 -13.11 -23.90
CA ALA A 326 -11.72 -12.56 -25.19
C ALA A 326 -11.14 -11.15 -25.05
N ILE A 327 -11.74 -10.29 -24.22
CA ILE A 327 -11.26 -8.93 -23.95
C ILE A 327 -9.91 -8.97 -23.23
N VAL A 328 -9.76 -9.78 -22.16
CA VAL A 328 -8.47 -9.94 -21.44
C VAL A 328 -7.35 -10.37 -22.40
N ARG A 329 -7.62 -11.38 -23.25
CA ARG A 329 -6.67 -11.87 -24.24
C ARG A 329 -6.29 -10.81 -25.27
N GLY A 330 -7.29 -10.15 -25.87
CA GLY A 330 -7.05 -9.12 -26.89
C GLY A 330 -6.26 -7.92 -26.36
N ILE A 331 -6.47 -7.53 -25.09
CA ILE A 331 -5.68 -6.52 -24.40
C ILE A 331 -4.22 -6.98 -24.25
N PHE A 332 -3.96 -8.19 -23.73
CA PHE A 332 -2.59 -8.71 -23.61
C PHE A 332 -1.89 -8.88 -24.96
N ASP A 333 -2.62 -9.25 -26.01
CA ASP A 333 -2.08 -9.38 -27.36
C ASP A 333 -1.67 -8.00 -27.90
N ALA A 334 -2.52 -6.99 -27.75
CA ALA A 334 -2.21 -5.62 -28.15
C ALA A 334 -1.08 -4.97 -27.33
N MET A 335 -0.92 -5.29 -26.04
CA MET A 335 0.25 -4.89 -25.25
C MET A 335 1.55 -5.43 -25.86
N GLY A 336 1.52 -6.63 -26.45
CA GLY A 336 2.64 -7.19 -27.20
C GLY A 336 2.92 -6.42 -28.50
N ASP A 337 1.88 -6.14 -29.28
CA ASP A 337 1.99 -5.38 -30.55
C ASP A 337 2.57 -3.98 -30.34
N LEU A 338 2.15 -3.29 -29.26
CA LEU A 338 2.55 -1.93 -28.90
C LEU A 338 4.02 -1.79 -28.47
N LYS A 339 4.78 -2.88 -28.40
CA LYS A 339 6.25 -2.83 -28.32
C LYS A 339 6.92 -2.37 -29.63
N SER A 340 6.16 -2.23 -30.72
CA SER A 340 6.66 -1.74 -32.02
C SER A 340 6.26 -0.29 -32.30
N GLU A 341 7.20 0.52 -32.80
CA GLU A 341 6.97 1.94 -33.12
C GLU A 341 5.85 2.17 -34.15
N ASN A 342 5.66 1.23 -35.09
CA ASN A 342 4.54 1.29 -36.03
C ASN A 342 3.20 1.17 -35.31
N ALA A 343 3.04 0.18 -34.42
CA ALA A 343 1.80 0.01 -33.66
C ALA A 343 1.55 1.18 -32.68
N ARG A 344 2.61 1.74 -32.08
CA ARG A 344 2.55 2.96 -31.26
C ARG A 344 2.04 4.16 -32.06
N THR A 345 2.57 4.36 -33.27
CA THR A 345 2.13 5.45 -34.17
C THR A 345 0.68 5.24 -34.63
N GLU A 346 0.30 4.02 -34.99
CA GLU A 346 -1.06 3.68 -35.40
C GLU A 346 -2.08 3.87 -34.25
N VAL A 347 -1.76 3.45 -33.02
CA VAL A 347 -2.67 3.65 -31.87
C VAL A 347 -2.75 5.11 -31.45
N ALA A 348 -1.65 5.86 -31.54
CA ALA A 348 -1.66 7.29 -31.24
C ALA A 348 -2.66 8.05 -32.13
N GLN A 349 -2.79 7.68 -33.41
CA GLN A 349 -3.83 8.26 -34.28
C GLN A 349 -5.24 7.84 -33.84
N LEU A 350 -5.46 6.57 -33.49
CA LEU A 350 -6.76 6.10 -32.99
C LEU A 350 -7.17 6.76 -31.66
N MET A 351 -6.20 7.07 -30.80
CA MET A 351 -6.38 7.83 -29.57
C MET A 351 -6.65 9.31 -29.86
N ALA A 352 -5.93 9.92 -30.80
CA ALA A 352 -6.16 11.29 -31.25
C ALA A 352 -7.60 11.50 -31.74
N ASP A 353 -8.07 10.60 -32.60
CA ASP A 353 -9.42 10.63 -33.17
C ASP A 353 -10.51 10.42 -32.09
N GLY A 354 -10.26 9.54 -31.12
CA GLY A 354 -11.22 9.21 -30.07
C GLY A 354 -11.28 10.21 -28.91
N TYR A 355 -10.13 10.77 -28.52
CA TYR A 355 -10.01 11.77 -27.45
C TYR A 355 -10.14 13.21 -27.95
N THR A 356 -10.12 13.44 -29.27
CA THR A 356 -10.12 14.78 -29.90
C THR A 356 -8.90 15.62 -29.48
N ILE A 357 -7.72 15.01 -29.52
CA ILE A 357 -6.43 15.63 -29.18
C ILE A 357 -5.42 15.50 -30.34
N PRO A 358 -4.34 16.29 -30.39
CA PRO A 358 -3.27 16.11 -31.38
C PRO A 358 -2.63 14.71 -31.30
N ALA A 359 -2.34 14.10 -32.45
CA ALA A 359 -1.68 12.79 -32.50
C ALA A 359 -0.25 12.77 -31.95
N ALA A 360 0.44 13.93 -31.93
CA ALA A 360 1.73 14.07 -31.25
C ALA A 360 1.58 13.92 -29.73
N ASP A 361 0.56 14.56 -29.14
CA ASP A 361 0.26 14.49 -27.71
C ASP A 361 -0.20 13.07 -27.33
N ALA A 362 -1.02 12.44 -28.17
CA ALA A 362 -1.43 11.04 -28.02
C ALA A 362 -0.25 10.05 -28.12
N LEU A 363 0.74 10.32 -28.97
CA LEU A 363 1.96 9.51 -29.07
C LEU A 363 2.88 9.72 -27.85
N SER A 364 2.99 10.97 -27.37
CA SER A 364 3.77 11.33 -26.19
C SER A 364 3.22 10.66 -24.94
N MET A 365 1.89 10.66 -24.74
CA MET A 365 1.30 10.06 -23.54
C MET A 365 1.55 8.55 -23.41
N LEU A 366 1.92 7.83 -24.49
CA LEU A 366 2.27 6.41 -24.39
C LEU A 366 3.48 6.13 -23.48
N GLY A 367 4.31 7.13 -23.15
CA GLY A 367 5.36 7.00 -22.14
C GLY A 367 4.86 7.10 -20.69
N ASP A 368 3.68 7.70 -20.49
CA ASP A 368 3.11 8.04 -19.18
C ASP A 368 2.44 6.83 -18.48
N ALA A 369 2.31 5.70 -19.17
CA ALA A 369 1.69 4.47 -18.68
C ALA A 369 2.55 3.22 -18.99
N HIS A 370 2.91 2.45 -17.97
CA HIS A 370 3.53 1.13 -18.14
C HIS A 370 2.44 0.08 -18.34
N SER A 371 2.17 -0.30 -19.60
CA SER A 371 1.21 -1.37 -19.96
C SER A 371 1.61 -2.71 -19.32
N THR A 372 0.78 -3.23 -18.40
CA THR A 372 1.15 -4.39 -17.59
C THR A 372 0.86 -5.73 -18.28
N ASN A 373 1.91 -6.51 -18.52
CA ASN A 373 1.81 -7.82 -19.17
C ASN A 373 1.21 -8.91 -18.24
N TRP A 374 1.16 -10.17 -18.71
CA TRP A 374 0.56 -11.25 -17.92
C TRP A 374 1.34 -11.58 -16.64
N ALA A 375 2.68 -11.61 -16.67
CA ALA A 375 3.48 -11.90 -15.49
C ALA A 375 3.33 -10.81 -14.43
N GLU A 376 3.18 -9.54 -14.85
CA GLU A 376 2.91 -8.40 -13.97
C GLU A 376 1.50 -8.50 -13.37
N ASN A 377 0.50 -8.87 -14.18
CA ASN A 377 -0.83 -9.23 -13.69
C ASN A 377 -0.80 -10.42 -12.70
N TYR A 378 0.06 -11.43 -12.90
CA TYR A 378 0.26 -12.50 -11.92
C TYR A 378 0.84 -11.95 -10.60
N GLN A 379 1.81 -11.03 -10.66
CA GLN A 379 2.32 -10.35 -9.46
C GLN A 379 1.22 -9.53 -8.76
N PHE A 380 0.29 -8.94 -9.51
CA PHE A 380 -0.76 -8.07 -8.99
C PHE A 380 -1.94 -8.83 -8.37
N PHE A 381 -2.45 -9.86 -9.05
CA PHE A 381 -3.66 -10.61 -8.65
C PHE A 381 -3.36 -11.83 -7.77
N ILE A 382 -2.22 -12.51 -7.98
CA ILE A 382 -1.96 -13.85 -7.41
C ILE A 382 -0.83 -13.83 -6.39
N ASN A 383 0.25 -13.08 -6.61
CA ASN A 383 1.36 -13.03 -5.65
C ASN A 383 1.04 -12.19 -4.41
N ARG A 384 0.67 -12.87 -3.31
CA ARG A 384 0.43 -12.24 -2.00
C ARG A 384 1.66 -11.55 -1.39
N ASN A 385 2.87 -11.96 -1.79
CA ASN A 385 4.12 -11.40 -1.28
C ASN A 385 4.54 -10.12 -2.02
N ASN A 386 3.96 -9.82 -3.19
CA ASN A 386 4.21 -8.55 -3.88
C ASN A 386 3.63 -7.38 -3.04
N PRO A 387 4.46 -6.40 -2.60
CA PRO A 387 3.96 -5.32 -1.77
C PRO A 387 3.06 -4.31 -2.51
N ALA A 388 3.01 -4.35 -3.84
CA ALA A 388 2.12 -3.56 -4.68
C ALA A 388 1.08 -4.46 -5.41
N ASN A 389 0.53 -5.43 -4.68
CA ASN A 389 -0.57 -6.26 -5.18
C ASN A 389 -1.95 -5.61 -4.93
N PHE A 390 -2.97 -6.19 -5.56
CA PHE A 390 -4.36 -5.73 -5.49
C PHE A 390 -4.83 -5.55 -4.04
N GLU A 391 -4.64 -6.56 -3.19
CA GLU A 391 -5.11 -6.55 -1.80
C GLU A 391 -4.51 -5.39 -0.98
N ARG A 392 -3.22 -5.08 -1.19
CA ARG A 392 -2.54 -4.00 -0.45
C ARG A 392 -3.03 -2.62 -0.90
N ILE A 393 -3.12 -2.35 -2.19
CA ILE A 393 -3.67 -1.08 -2.72
C ILE A 393 -5.13 -0.90 -2.26
N TRP A 394 -5.96 -1.93 -2.41
CA TRP A 394 -7.36 -1.95 -1.99
C TRP A 394 -7.55 -1.61 -0.50
N LYS A 395 -6.77 -2.26 0.38
CA LYS A 395 -6.79 -1.98 1.83
C LYS A 395 -6.31 -0.56 2.15
N GLN A 396 -5.27 -0.09 1.47
CA GLN A 396 -4.74 1.26 1.68
C GLN A 396 -5.75 2.34 1.26
N ALA A 397 -6.41 2.17 0.10
CA ALA A 397 -7.48 3.04 -0.35
C ALA A 397 -8.62 3.13 0.69
N TYR A 398 -9.13 1.99 1.18
CA TYR A 398 -10.11 1.99 2.26
C TYR A 398 -9.60 2.70 3.53
N MET A 399 -8.34 2.52 3.92
CA MET A 399 -7.77 3.18 5.09
C MET A 399 -7.72 4.71 4.92
N LEU A 400 -7.27 5.20 3.77
CA LEU A 400 -7.17 6.63 3.45
C LEU A 400 -8.55 7.28 3.31
N TYR A 401 -9.45 6.71 2.51
CA TYR A 401 -10.78 7.27 2.28
C TYR A 401 -11.67 7.23 3.52
N ARG A 402 -11.51 6.24 4.41
CA ARG A 402 -12.20 6.25 5.72
C ARG A 402 -11.60 7.28 6.68
N ARG A 403 -10.29 7.55 6.64
CA ARG A 403 -9.65 8.59 7.48
C ARG A 403 -10.18 9.99 7.17
N ILE A 404 -10.57 10.26 5.93
CA ILE A 404 -11.22 11.53 5.53
C ILE A 404 -12.76 11.48 5.49
N GLY A 405 -13.37 10.36 5.90
CA GLY A 405 -14.83 10.19 5.93
C GLY A 405 -15.53 10.05 4.57
N ALA A 406 -14.78 9.89 3.47
CA ALA A 406 -15.33 9.67 2.13
C ALA A 406 -16.00 8.29 1.99
N ILE A 407 -15.54 7.30 2.75
CA ILE A 407 -16.18 6.00 2.90
C ILE A 407 -16.64 5.84 4.34
N SER A 408 -17.92 5.48 4.54
CA SER A 408 -18.52 5.32 5.87
C SER A 408 -18.92 3.88 6.20
N ASN A 409 -19.26 3.07 5.20
CA ASN A 409 -19.66 1.67 5.42
C ASN A 409 -18.46 0.78 5.78
N ASN A 410 -18.77 -0.49 6.10
CA ASN A 410 -17.74 -1.50 6.31
C ASN A 410 -17.01 -1.82 4.99
N PRO A 411 -15.66 -1.90 4.98
CA PRO A 411 -14.91 -2.25 3.78
C PRO A 411 -15.36 -3.56 3.17
N VAL A 412 -15.60 -3.55 1.85
CA VAL A 412 -15.82 -4.78 1.10
C VAL A 412 -14.47 -5.50 0.94
N PRO A 413 -14.37 -6.80 1.27
CA PRO A 413 -13.15 -7.57 1.04
C PRO A 413 -12.74 -7.60 -0.44
N PHE A 414 -11.44 -7.50 -0.71
CA PHE A 414 -10.90 -7.49 -2.08
C PHE A 414 -11.29 -8.74 -2.88
N ASP A 415 -11.38 -9.90 -2.20
CA ASP A 415 -11.77 -11.19 -2.79
C ASP A 415 -13.26 -11.29 -3.18
N GLN A 416 -14.03 -10.21 -2.97
CA GLN A 416 -15.40 -10.04 -3.49
C GLN A 416 -15.50 -9.23 -4.79
N VAL A 417 -14.40 -8.62 -5.24
CA VAL A 417 -14.33 -7.84 -6.49
C VAL A 417 -13.21 -8.29 -7.44
N MET A 418 -12.14 -8.86 -6.90
CA MET A 418 -10.98 -9.34 -7.65
C MET A 418 -11.26 -10.72 -8.27
N ASP A 419 -11.38 -10.77 -9.60
CA ASP A 419 -11.57 -12.00 -10.36
C ASP A 419 -10.29 -12.38 -11.10
N PHE A 420 -9.49 -13.24 -10.47
CA PHE A 420 -8.22 -13.73 -11.01
C PHE A 420 -8.38 -15.00 -11.86
N SER A 421 -9.62 -15.47 -12.12
CA SER A 421 -9.88 -16.75 -12.78
C SER A 421 -9.32 -16.81 -14.19
N VAL A 422 -9.45 -15.73 -14.96
CA VAL A 422 -8.89 -15.62 -16.32
C VAL A 422 -7.36 -15.60 -16.27
N ILE A 423 -6.75 -14.76 -15.42
CA ILE A 423 -5.28 -14.71 -15.25
C ILE A 423 -4.71 -16.09 -14.90
N GLN A 424 -5.35 -16.82 -13.98
CA GLN A 424 -4.96 -18.17 -13.59
C GLN A 424 -5.20 -19.22 -14.69
N LYS A 425 -6.21 -19.04 -15.55
CA LYS A 425 -6.43 -19.89 -16.73
C LYS A 425 -5.31 -19.68 -17.75
N LEU A 426 -5.02 -18.43 -18.10
CA LEU A 426 -4.02 -18.04 -19.10
C LEU A 426 -2.62 -18.52 -18.73
N GLY A 427 -2.23 -18.49 -17.46
CA GLY A 427 -0.93 -19.00 -16.98
C GLY A 427 -0.65 -20.49 -17.21
N LYS A 428 -1.58 -21.25 -17.79
CA LYS A 428 -1.39 -22.65 -18.21
C LYS A 428 -1.00 -22.77 -19.70
N GLU A 429 -1.06 -21.67 -20.45
CA GLU A 429 -0.71 -21.60 -21.87
C GLU A 429 0.72 -21.07 -22.01
N PRO A 430 1.59 -21.67 -22.85
CA PRO A 430 3.01 -21.32 -22.93
C PRO A 430 3.29 -19.83 -23.12
N LYS A 431 2.51 -19.17 -24.01
CA LYS A 431 2.60 -17.73 -24.30
C LYS A 431 2.60 -16.85 -23.05
N TYR A 432 1.80 -17.21 -22.05
CA TYR A 432 1.67 -16.44 -20.81
C TYR A 432 2.59 -17.00 -19.72
N ALA A 433 2.75 -18.32 -19.62
CA ALA A 433 3.66 -18.95 -18.65
C ALA A 433 5.13 -18.55 -18.81
N GLU A 434 5.55 -18.18 -20.04
CA GLU A 434 6.91 -17.73 -20.37
C GLU A 434 7.11 -16.20 -20.23
N SER A 435 6.04 -15.45 -19.93
CA SER A 435 6.08 -14.00 -19.67
C SER A 435 6.91 -13.68 -18.41
N LYS A 436 7.52 -12.48 -18.38
CA LYS A 436 8.34 -11.99 -17.26
C LYS A 436 7.90 -10.59 -16.85
N ASP A 437 8.11 -10.23 -15.59
CA ASP A 437 8.00 -8.85 -15.11
C ASP A 437 9.04 -7.99 -15.84
N GLU A 438 8.59 -6.99 -16.59
CA GLU A 438 9.42 -6.10 -17.41
C GLU A 438 9.61 -4.73 -16.73
N TYR A 439 8.84 -4.46 -15.66
CA TYR A 439 8.90 -3.22 -14.87
C TYR A 439 9.87 -3.29 -13.67
N ALA A 440 10.53 -4.42 -13.46
CA ALA A 440 11.54 -4.61 -12.43
C ALA A 440 12.90 -4.04 -12.87
N THR A 441 13.14 -2.75 -12.63
CA THR A 441 14.45 -2.11 -12.82
C THR A 441 15.42 -2.45 -11.67
N SER A 442 16.65 -2.83 -11.99
CA SER A 442 17.77 -2.85 -11.02
C SER A 442 18.53 -1.54 -11.09
N LEU A 443 18.91 -0.99 -9.94
CA LEU A 443 19.65 0.27 -9.87
C LEU A 443 21.14 0.01 -9.59
N PRO A 444 22.09 0.75 -10.20
CA PRO A 444 23.52 0.58 -9.91
C PRO A 444 23.84 1.03 -8.47
N PRO A 445 24.78 0.41 -7.74
CA PRO A 445 25.13 0.81 -6.38
C PRO A 445 25.63 2.26 -6.30
N ARG A 446 25.19 3.02 -5.29
CA ARG A 446 25.61 4.41 -5.02
C ARG A 446 25.75 4.66 -3.52
N THR A 447 26.59 5.62 -3.14
CA THR A 447 26.77 6.04 -1.74
C THR A 447 25.71 7.05 -1.29
N VAL A 448 25.50 7.20 0.02
CA VAL A 448 24.59 8.21 0.60
C VAL A 448 24.96 9.63 0.13
N GLN A 449 26.27 9.92 0.04
CA GLN A 449 26.77 11.23 -0.40
C GLN A 449 26.41 11.51 -1.86
N GLN A 450 26.52 10.52 -2.75
CA GLN A 450 26.09 10.63 -4.14
C GLN A 450 24.57 10.83 -4.23
N ILE A 451 23.79 10.00 -3.52
CA ILE A 451 22.32 10.07 -3.52
C ILE A 451 21.84 11.48 -3.12
N ARG A 452 22.38 12.03 -2.02
CA ARG A 452 22.04 13.38 -1.52
C ARG A 452 22.55 14.54 -2.37
N ALA A 453 23.61 14.34 -3.16
CA ALA A 453 24.18 15.38 -4.01
C ALA A 453 23.50 15.48 -5.39
N GLU A 454 23.01 14.34 -5.91
CA GLU A 454 22.47 14.22 -7.27
C GLU A 454 20.93 14.22 -7.30
N ASN A 455 20.25 13.87 -6.20
CA ASN A 455 18.80 13.70 -6.16
C ASN A 455 18.16 14.58 -5.08
N GLU A 456 16.98 15.14 -5.39
CA GLU A 456 16.19 15.89 -4.40
C GLU A 456 15.48 14.93 -3.43
N GLU A 457 15.49 15.27 -2.14
CA GLU A 457 14.67 14.58 -1.13
C GLU A 457 13.20 14.97 -1.35
N ILE A 458 12.37 14.00 -1.76
CA ILE A 458 10.95 14.22 -2.03
C ILE A 458 10.15 14.05 -0.73
N LEU A 459 10.51 13.02 0.04
CA LEU A 459 9.68 12.47 1.11
C LEU A 459 10.54 11.94 2.25
N THR A 460 10.21 12.40 3.45
CA THR A 460 10.79 11.96 4.72
C THR A 460 9.71 11.22 5.51
N ASN A 461 9.87 9.92 5.73
CA ASN A 461 9.00 9.15 6.62
C ASN A 461 9.73 8.80 7.91
N THR A 462 9.22 9.25 9.06
CA THR A 462 9.82 8.97 10.36
C THR A 462 9.25 7.68 10.94
N ILE A 463 10.07 6.62 10.95
CA ILE A 463 9.66 5.28 11.39
C ILE A 463 10.24 4.97 12.78
N VAL A 464 9.37 5.02 13.79
CA VAL A 464 9.77 4.80 15.19
C VAL A 464 9.68 3.31 15.54
N ILE A 465 10.80 2.60 15.37
CA ILE A 465 11.04 1.26 15.93
C ILE A 465 11.79 1.44 17.25
N HIS A 466 11.17 1.06 18.38
CA HIS A 466 11.87 1.15 19.66
C HIS A 466 12.89 0.01 19.76
N PHE A 467 14.14 0.29 19.43
CA PHE A 467 15.24 -0.62 19.76
C PHE A 467 15.43 -0.68 21.28
N PHE A 468 15.77 -1.86 21.79
CA PHE A 468 16.25 -2.02 23.15
C PHE A 468 17.58 -1.22 23.30
N PRO A 469 17.87 -0.64 24.49
CA PRO A 469 19.09 0.14 24.69
C PRO A 469 20.36 -0.64 24.31
N ASN A 470 21.31 0.04 23.68
CA ASN A 470 22.63 -0.50 23.28
C ASN A 470 22.61 -1.75 22.37
N THR A 471 21.52 -1.98 21.62
CA THR A 471 21.47 -3.02 20.58
C THR A 471 20.79 -2.52 19.29
N ALA A 472 21.11 -3.18 18.18
CA ALA A 472 20.47 -3.09 16.88
C ALA A 472 19.55 -4.29 16.57
N GLU A 473 19.35 -5.21 17.52
CA GLU A 473 18.43 -6.35 17.37
C GLU A 473 16.97 -5.87 17.23
N LEU A 474 16.46 -5.81 15.99
CA LEU A 474 15.07 -5.43 15.69
C LEU A 474 14.04 -6.26 16.45
N ARG A 475 14.25 -7.57 16.53
CA ARG A 475 13.30 -8.52 17.13
C ARG A 475 13.68 -8.90 18.55
N LYS A 476 14.34 -7.99 19.29
CA LYS A 476 14.77 -8.25 20.67
C LYS A 476 13.57 -8.64 21.52
N LYS A 477 13.68 -9.77 22.21
CA LYS A 477 12.73 -10.17 23.25
C LYS A 477 13.24 -9.77 24.63
N VAL A 478 12.30 -9.51 25.53
CA VAL A 478 12.54 -9.21 26.95
C VAL A 478 11.63 -10.05 27.82
N ILE A 479 12.09 -10.35 29.03
CA ILE A 479 11.28 -11.03 30.04
C ILE A 479 10.52 -9.97 30.84
N ARG A 480 9.18 -10.05 30.85
CA ARG A 480 8.32 -9.26 31.73
C ARG A 480 7.62 -10.15 32.74
N ARG A 481 7.47 -9.66 33.97
CA ARG A 481 6.74 -10.38 35.01
C ARG A 481 5.27 -9.99 35.00
N ILE A 482 4.41 -10.90 34.54
CA ILE A 482 2.96 -10.72 34.44
C ILE A 482 2.31 -11.75 35.36
N ASP A 483 1.41 -11.31 36.26
CA ASP A 483 0.71 -12.15 37.25
C ASP A 483 1.64 -13.10 38.04
N GLY A 484 2.84 -12.59 38.36
CA GLY A 484 3.86 -13.31 39.12
C GLY A 484 4.68 -14.33 38.33
N LYS A 485 4.39 -14.54 37.04
CA LYS A 485 5.14 -15.39 36.11
C LYS A 485 6.02 -14.55 35.19
N ASP A 486 7.15 -15.12 34.80
CA ASP A 486 8.05 -14.52 33.83
C ASP A 486 7.60 -14.93 32.42
N VAL A 487 7.32 -13.94 31.56
CA VAL A 487 6.82 -14.09 30.19
C VAL A 487 7.83 -13.46 29.24
N GLU A 488 8.26 -14.20 28.22
CA GLU A 488 9.14 -13.69 27.17
C GLU A 488 8.30 -13.06 26.04
N GLU A 489 8.49 -11.77 25.76
CA GLU A 489 7.75 -11.05 24.72
C GLU A 489 8.66 -10.11 23.90
N PRO A 490 8.28 -9.74 22.67
CA PRO A 490 9.02 -8.74 21.88
C PRO A 490 9.06 -7.38 22.60
N TYR A 491 10.23 -6.72 22.57
CA TYR A 491 10.41 -5.41 23.18
C TYR A 491 9.57 -4.31 22.50
N ASP A 492 9.51 -4.31 21.17
CA ASP A 492 8.48 -3.59 20.40
C ASP A 492 7.68 -4.59 19.57
N ALA A 493 6.42 -4.83 19.97
CA ALA A 493 5.52 -5.75 19.30
C ALA A 493 5.09 -5.30 17.89
N ARG A 494 5.39 -4.05 17.49
CA ARG A 494 4.95 -3.46 16.22
C ARG A 494 5.97 -3.64 15.08
N VAL A 495 7.15 -4.19 15.35
CA VAL A 495 8.26 -4.30 14.38
C VAL A 495 7.82 -4.89 13.04
N GLU A 496 7.02 -5.96 13.03
CA GLU A 496 6.56 -6.55 11.77
C GLU A 496 5.60 -5.66 10.98
N LEU A 497 4.66 -5.01 11.65
CA LEU A 497 3.72 -4.05 11.04
C LEU A 497 4.50 -2.87 10.44
N VAL A 498 5.46 -2.34 11.18
CA VAL A 498 6.30 -1.22 10.77
C VAL A 498 7.19 -1.59 9.57
N LEU A 499 7.75 -2.81 9.55
CA LEU A 499 8.47 -3.32 8.37
C LEU A 499 7.54 -3.53 7.17
N ASP A 500 6.28 -3.93 7.37
CA ASP A 500 5.28 -4.04 6.30
C ASP A 500 4.87 -2.67 5.72
N GLU A 501 4.75 -1.63 6.55
CA GLU A 501 4.51 -0.25 6.13
C GLU A 501 5.71 0.31 5.34
N ALA A 502 6.92 0.15 5.87
CA ALA A 502 8.17 0.54 5.20
C ALA A 502 8.38 -0.22 3.87
N GLY A 503 8.06 -1.52 3.83
CA GLY A 503 8.12 -2.33 2.61
C GLY A 503 7.08 -1.94 1.56
N ALA A 504 5.85 -1.61 1.97
CA ALA A 504 4.83 -1.11 1.06
C ALA A 504 5.28 0.21 0.42
N LEU A 505 5.78 1.16 1.22
CA LEU A 505 6.37 2.41 0.74
C LEU A 505 7.51 2.14 -0.25
N ALA A 506 8.47 1.29 0.13
CA ALA A 506 9.64 0.99 -0.70
C ALA A 506 9.32 0.30 -2.03
N LYS A 507 8.16 -0.37 -2.16
CA LYS A 507 7.70 -0.95 -3.45
C LYS A 507 6.90 0.04 -4.30
N GLN A 508 6.10 0.91 -3.66
CA GLN A 508 5.38 2.00 -4.35
C GLN A 508 6.35 2.95 -5.04
N PHE A 509 7.45 3.28 -4.36
CA PHE A 509 8.55 4.08 -4.89
C PHE A 509 9.62 3.22 -5.58
N GLY A 510 9.21 2.30 -6.46
CA GLY A 510 10.07 1.25 -7.03
C GLY A 510 11.32 1.75 -7.75
N ASN A 511 11.25 2.89 -8.44
CA ASN A 511 12.38 3.50 -9.14
C ASN A 511 13.24 4.41 -8.25
N ALA A 512 12.80 4.69 -7.03
CA ALA A 512 13.45 5.64 -6.12
C ALA A 512 14.65 5.03 -5.38
N ARG A 513 15.57 5.91 -4.95
CA ARG A 513 16.61 5.60 -3.96
C ARG A 513 16.06 5.81 -2.56
N ILE A 514 16.40 4.90 -1.65
CA ILE A 514 15.95 4.93 -0.25
C ILE A 514 17.18 5.05 0.65
N VAL A 515 17.22 6.10 1.47
CA VAL A 515 18.20 6.24 2.55
C VAL A 515 17.53 5.94 3.87
N VAL A 516 18.10 5.02 4.63
CA VAL A 516 17.67 4.63 5.96
C VAL A 516 18.60 5.32 6.95
N GLU A 517 18.15 6.41 7.59
CA GLU A 517 18.92 7.17 8.57
C GLU A 517 18.61 6.65 9.98
N GLY A 518 19.61 6.12 10.68
CA GLY A 518 19.48 5.66 12.05
C GLY A 518 19.81 6.75 13.05
N HIS A 519 19.04 6.82 14.14
CA HIS A 519 19.24 7.78 15.23
C HIS A 519 19.53 7.05 16.55
N ALA A 520 20.16 7.77 17.48
CA ALA A 520 20.38 7.33 18.84
C ALA A 520 20.17 8.48 19.83
N ASP A 521 19.83 8.14 21.07
CA ASP A 521 19.53 9.13 22.09
C ASP A 521 20.77 9.82 22.67
N SER A 522 20.57 11.03 23.17
CA SER A 522 21.61 11.90 23.72
C SER A 522 21.94 11.66 25.19
N SER A 523 21.36 10.64 25.86
CA SER A 523 21.46 10.49 27.33
C SER A 523 22.89 10.29 27.85
N MET A 524 23.75 9.67 27.03
CA MET A 524 25.16 9.42 27.34
C MET A 524 26.12 10.46 26.74
N ARG A 525 25.62 11.60 26.26
CA ARG A 525 26.45 12.66 25.65
C ARG A 525 27.49 13.18 26.65
N GLY A 526 28.76 13.08 26.28
CA GLY A 526 29.91 13.43 27.14
C GLY A 526 30.41 12.28 28.02
N ALA A 527 29.66 11.20 28.17
CA ALA A 527 30.09 9.98 28.88
C ALA A 527 30.63 8.88 27.94
N VAL A 528 30.24 8.89 26.67
CA VAL A 528 30.74 7.96 25.63
C VAL A 528 31.23 8.70 24.37
N PRO A 529 32.18 8.14 23.60
CA PRO A 529 32.60 8.67 22.31
C PRO A 529 31.44 8.77 21.31
N ALA A 530 31.31 9.93 20.63
CA ALA A 530 30.27 10.13 19.62
C ALA A 530 30.34 9.14 18.45
N ALA A 531 31.55 8.64 18.12
CA ALA A 531 31.75 7.64 17.07
C ALA A 531 30.98 6.33 17.34
N MET A 532 31.05 5.80 18.57
CA MET A 532 30.32 4.58 18.97
C MET A 532 28.80 4.75 18.86
N VAL A 533 28.29 5.97 19.09
CA VAL A 533 26.85 6.25 19.02
C VAL A 533 26.38 6.40 17.58
N LYS A 534 27.24 6.92 16.68
CA LYS A 534 27.01 6.87 15.24
C LYS A 534 27.04 5.44 14.71
N GLU A 535 28.00 4.64 15.14
CA GLU A 535 28.12 3.21 14.81
C GLU A 535 26.85 2.43 15.21
N LEU A 536 26.42 2.51 16.48
CA LEU A 536 25.16 1.89 16.94
C LEU A 536 23.93 2.36 16.12
N SER A 537 23.89 3.64 15.73
CA SER A 537 22.80 4.16 14.91
C SER A 537 22.86 3.64 13.47
N LEU A 538 24.06 3.46 12.90
CA LEU A 538 24.28 2.86 11.59
C LEU A 538 23.89 1.37 11.59
N GLU A 539 24.27 0.62 12.63
CA GLU A 539 23.86 -0.79 12.81
C GLU A 539 22.33 -0.93 12.84
N ARG A 540 21.63 -0.01 13.51
CA ARG A 540 20.15 0.02 13.54
C ARG A 540 19.54 0.29 12.17
N ALA A 541 20.11 1.22 11.40
CA ALA A 541 19.71 1.47 10.03
C ALA A 541 19.96 0.25 9.13
N GLN A 542 21.11 -0.40 9.27
CA GLN A 542 21.46 -1.62 8.55
C GLN A 542 20.51 -2.77 8.88
N ALA A 543 20.19 -2.99 10.17
CA ALA A 543 19.22 -4.01 10.56
C ALA A 543 17.84 -3.80 9.93
N VAL A 544 17.36 -2.54 9.81
CA VAL A 544 16.12 -2.22 9.08
C VAL A 544 16.26 -2.49 7.58
N LYS A 545 17.35 -2.05 6.94
CA LYS A 545 17.63 -2.33 5.53
C LYS A 545 17.59 -3.85 5.27
N ASP A 546 18.34 -4.63 6.04
CA ASP A 546 18.47 -6.08 5.89
C ASP A 546 17.11 -6.76 6.04
N ALA A 547 16.33 -6.39 7.06
CA ALA A 547 15.00 -6.93 7.28
C ALA A 547 14.02 -6.60 6.14
N LEU A 548 14.14 -5.43 5.50
CA LEU A 548 13.32 -5.06 4.33
C LEU A 548 13.74 -5.82 3.07
N VAL A 549 15.05 -5.85 2.78
CA VAL A 549 15.63 -6.58 1.63
C VAL A 549 15.31 -8.08 1.74
N GLU A 550 15.48 -8.68 2.93
CA GLU A 550 15.18 -10.08 3.16
C GLU A 550 13.67 -10.38 3.04
N LYS A 551 12.80 -9.60 3.69
CA LYS A 551 11.35 -9.86 3.75
C LYS A 551 10.67 -9.68 2.40
N PHE A 552 11.07 -8.68 1.61
CA PHE A 552 10.40 -8.31 0.36
C PHE A 552 11.20 -8.60 -0.92
N LYS A 553 12.42 -9.15 -0.79
CA LYS A 553 13.33 -9.48 -1.91
C LYS A 553 13.58 -8.27 -2.82
N PHE A 554 13.83 -7.11 -2.20
CA PHE A 554 14.24 -5.92 -2.93
C PHE A 554 15.68 -6.05 -3.45
N ASP A 555 15.99 -5.31 -4.51
CA ASP A 555 17.37 -5.02 -4.91
C ASP A 555 18.06 -4.19 -3.82
N ASP A 556 19.16 -4.72 -3.29
CA ASP A 556 19.95 -4.11 -2.20
C ASP A 556 20.50 -2.73 -2.58
N ASN A 557 20.83 -2.53 -3.86
CA ASN A 557 21.39 -1.29 -4.40
C ASN A 557 20.40 -0.10 -4.33
N ARG A 558 19.11 -0.37 -4.09
CA ARG A 558 18.10 0.67 -3.86
C ARG A 558 18.23 1.32 -2.48
N PHE A 559 18.90 0.66 -1.54
CA PHE A 559 18.99 1.08 -0.13
C PHE A 559 20.41 1.47 0.26
N ALA A 560 20.56 2.67 0.80
CA ALA A 560 21.75 3.12 1.51
C ALA A 560 21.41 3.40 2.98
N VAL A 561 22.40 3.35 3.87
CA VAL A 561 22.25 3.53 5.32
C VAL A 561 23.15 4.65 5.82
N ASP A 562 22.69 5.42 6.81
CA ASP A 562 23.49 6.46 7.47
C ASP A 562 23.27 6.43 8.99
N GLY A 563 24.33 6.73 9.75
CA GLY A 563 24.36 6.71 11.21
C GLY A 563 24.50 8.11 11.78
N LEU A 564 23.38 8.74 12.14
CA LEU A 564 23.36 10.13 12.61
C LEU A 564 23.68 10.27 14.10
N GLY A 565 23.63 9.18 14.87
CA GLY A 565 23.79 9.19 16.31
C GLY A 565 22.79 10.16 16.97
N TRP A 566 23.30 11.00 17.86
CA TRP A 566 22.53 12.05 18.55
C TRP A 566 22.61 13.43 17.88
N ASP A 567 23.12 13.54 16.65
CA ASP A 567 23.37 14.83 15.98
C ASP A 567 22.09 15.46 15.39
N ARG A 568 21.02 14.67 15.25
CA ARG A 568 19.68 15.12 14.83
C ARG A 568 18.60 14.62 15.81
N PRO A 569 18.37 15.33 16.94
CA PRO A 569 17.32 14.98 17.89
C PRO A 569 15.93 15.05 17.26
N ALA A 570 14.95 14.36 17.85
CA ALA A 570 13.55 14.37 17.40
C ALA A 570 12.86 15.68 17.78
N ASP A 571 12.92 16.02 19.07
CA ASP A 571 12.37 17.23 19.68
C ASP A 571 13.05 17.39 21.04
N ASP A 572 13.96 18.37 21.16
CA ASP A 572 14.76 18.55 22.39
C ASP A 572 13.93 18.99 23.60
N ASP A 573 12.73 19.53 23.39
CA ASP A 573 11.82 19.96 24.46
C ASP A 573 10.84 18.85 24.90
N HIS A 574 10.79 17.70 24.21
CA HIS A 574 9.88 16.61 24.53
C HIS A 574 10.40 15.74 25.71
N PRO A 575 9.59 15.44 26.74
CA PRO A 575 10.04 14.67 27.92
C PRO A 575 10.55 13.26 27.56
N ASP A 576 9.97 12.64 26.52
CA ASP A 576 10.40 11.33 26.00
C ASP A 576 11.41 11.40 24.84
N ASN A 577 12.11 12.53 24.63
CA ASN A 577 13.09 12.69 23.52
C ASN A 577 14.11 11.55 23.46
N HIS A 578 14.51 10.98 24.62
CA HIS A 578 15.39 9.80 24.65
C HIS A 578 14.77 8.53 24.05
N ALA A 579 13.45 8.34 24.14
CA ALA A 579 12.77 7.23 23.47
C ALA A 579 12.54 7.54 21.98
N LEU A 580 12.15 8.76 21.65
CA LEU A 580 11.90 9.22 20.27
C LEU A 580 13.17 9.26 19.41
N ASN A 581 14.35 9.38 20.01
CA ASN A 581 15.62 9.28 19.29
C ASN A 581 16.10 7.84 19.02
N ARG A 582 15.44 6.81 19.56
CA ARG A 582 15.61 5.43 19.09
C ARG A 582 14.64 5.21 17.93
N ARG A 583 14.91 5.86 16.79
CA ARG A 583 14.10 5.84 15.57
C ARG A 583 14.96 5.61 14.32
N VAL A 584 14.29 5.33 13.22
CA VAL A 584 14.87 5.27 11.88
C VAL A 584 14.04 6.17 10.95
N GLU A 585 14.68 7.07 10.23
CA GLU A 585 14.03 7.88 9.18
C GLU A 585 14.26 7.21 7.82
N ILE A 586 13.18 6.91 7.11
CA ILE A 586 13.23 6.42 5.73
C ILE A 586 13.00 7.61 4.81
N LYS A 587 14.02 7.95 4.03
CA LYS A 587 13.99 9.05 3.07
C LYS A 587 13.98 8.52 1.65
N VAL A 588 13.03 9.03 0.87
CA VAL A 588 12.87 8.68 -0.54
C VAL A 588 13.35 9.86 -1.38
N TYR A 589 14.37 9.58 -2.16
CA TYR A 589 14.95 10.51 -3.12
C TYR A 589 14.44 10.18 -4.51
N ALA A 590 14.32 11.21 -5.36
CA ALA A 590 13.94 11.04 -6.77
C ALA A 590 14.78 9.95 -7.46
N ALA A 591 14.21 9.33 -8.50
CA ALA A 591 15.05 8.67 -9.50
C ALA A 591 15.95 9.73 -10.18
N GLU A 592 17.10 9.29 -10.67
CA GLU A 592 18.07 10.14 -11.36
C GLU A 592 17.40 10.80 -12.57
N LYS A 593 17.63 12.11 -12.79
CA LYS A 593 17.23 12.77 -14.04
C LYS A 593 18.22 12.34 -15.12
N GLU A 594 17.74 11.56 -16.10
CA GLU A 594 18.45 11.29 -17.35
C GLU A 594 18.63 12.57 -18.19
#